data_AF-W2CGN7-F1
#
_entry.id   AF-W2CGN7-F1
#
_cell.length_a   1.000
_cell.length_b   1.000
_cell.length_c   1.000
_cell.angle_alpha   90.00
_cell.angle_beta   90.00
_cell.angle_gamma   90.00
#
_symmetry.space_group_name_H-M   'P 1'
#
loop_
_entity.id
_entity.type
_entity.pdbx_description
1 polymer ?
#
loop_
_entity_poly.entity_id
_entity_poly.type
_entity_poly.pdbx_seq_one_letter_code
_entity_poly.pdbx_strand_id
1 'polypeptide(L)' 'REDFVRRLTEFTAALNKIGVLYNQAVRAINAYHSPKTAVVMLRKLEGYAADIHRLQERVVDLTESLRQEIDR' A
#
# COMPACT_ATOMS: atom_id res chain seq x y z
N ARG A 1 -14.16 -10.66 17.07
CA ARG A 1 -12.75 -11.09 16.94
C ARG A 1 -12.45 -11.67 15.56
N GLU A 2 -13.15 -12.70 15.09
CA GLU A 2 -12.99 -13.25 13.72
C GLU A 2 -13.12 -12.20 12.61
N ASP A 3 -14.16 -11.36 12.70
CA ASP A 3 -14.43 -10.35 11.68
C ASP A 3 -13.33 -9.29 11.56
N PHE A 4 -12.65 -8.99 12.67
CA PHE A 4 -11.48 -8.13 12.68
C PHE A 4 -10.27 -8.81 12.05
N VAL A 5 -9.96 -10.05 12.44
CA VAL A 5 -8.82 -10.82 11.90
C VAL A 5 -8.97 -11.00 10.39
N ARG A 6 -10.19 -11.28 9.91
CA ARG A 6 -10.50 -11.36 8.48
C ARG A 6 -10.21 -10.04 7.76
N ARG A 7 -10.70 -8.91 8.29
CA ARG A 7 -10.46 -7.57 7.72
C ARG A 7 -8.98 -7.21 7.69
N LEU A 8 -8.22 -7.53 8.75
CA LEU A 8 -6.78 -7.31 8.81
C LEU A 8 -6.03 -8.18 7.78
N THR A 9 -6.48 -9.42 7.57
CA THR A 9 -5.93 -10.33 6.57
C THR A 9 -6.20 -9.85 5.15
N GLU A 10 -7.43 -9.44 4.85
CA GLU A 10 -7.81 -8.84 3.57
C GLU A 10 -7.00 -7.56 3.27
N PHE A 11 -6.82 -6.72 4.28
CA PHE A 11 -5.98 -5.53 4.17
C PHE A 11 -4.51 -5.86 3.88
N THR A 12 -3.95 -6.83 4.60
CA THR A 12 -2.55 -7.27 4.39
C THR A 12 -2.35 -7.84 2.98
N ALA A 13 -3.33 -8.61 2.47
CA ALA A 13 -3.30 -9.11 1.10
C ALA A 13 -3.35 -7.98 0.06
N ALA A 14 -4.17 -6.96 0.31
CA ALA A 14 -4.24 -5.77 -0.55
C ALA A 14 -2.91 -5.01 -0.60
N LEU A 15 -2.22 -4.85 0.54
CA LEU A 15 -0.89 -4.22 0.60
C LEU A 15 0.16 -4.98 -0.21
N ASN A 16 0.18 -6.31 -0.11
CA ASN A 16 1.11 -7.13 -0.90
C ASN A 16 0.88 -6.97 -2.41
N LYS A 17 -0.40 -6.96 -2.82
CA LYS A 17 -0.78 -6.74 -4.23
C LYS A 17 -0.34 -5.37 -4.73
N ILE A 18 -0.44 -4.36 -3.89
CA ILE A 18 0.03 -3.00 -4.19
C ILE A 18 1.54 -2.97 -4.47
N GLY A 19 2.36 -3.65 -3.65
CA GLY A 19 3.81 -3.74 -3.89
C GLY A 19 4.15 -4.39 -5.23
N VAL A 20 3.40 -5.42 -5.63
CA VAL A 20 3.54 -6.06 -6.95
C VAL A 20 3.20 -5.08 -8.08
N LEU A 21 2.08 -4.36 -7.96
CA LEU A 21 1.63 -3.38 -8.96
C LEU A 21 2.60 -2.20 -9.09
N TYR A 22 3.19 -1.74 -7.98
CA TYR A 22 4.22 -0.70 -7.99
C TYR A 22 5.41 -1.13 -8.87
N ASN A 23 5.94 -2.33 -8.63
CA ASN A 23 7.07 -2.85 -9.42
C ASN A 23 6.73 -3.04 -10.89
N GLN A 24 5.50 -3.44 -11.22
CA GLN A 24 5.03 -3.51 -12.60
C GLN A 24 4.96 -2.13 -13.26
N ALA A 25 4.46 -1.12 -12.55
CA ALA A 25 4.41 0.26 -13.03
C ALA A 25 5.81 0.81 -13.30
N VAL A 26 6.77 0.63 -12.39
CA VAL A 26 8.17 1.05 -12.59
C VAL A 26 8.76 0.41 -13.85
N ARG A 27 8.58 -0.90 -14.04
CA ARG A 27 9.09 -1.60 -15.23
C ARG A 27 8.46 -1.06 -16.52
N ALA A 28 7.14 -0.86 -16.53
CA ALA A 28 6.43 -0.32 -17.69
C ALA A 28 6.91 1.10 -18.03
N ILE A 29 7.09 1.95 -17.02
CA ILE A 29 7.62 3.31 -17.16
C ILE A 29 9.04 3.30 -17.73
N ASN A 30 9.92 2.43 -17.22
CA ASN A 30 11.31 2.34 -17.66
C ASN A 30 11.45 1.80 -19.10
N ALA A 31 10.40 1.15 -19.64
CA ALA A 31 10.37 0.70 -21.02
C ALA A 31 9.86 1.76 -22.02
N TYR A 32 9.42 2.94 -21.55
CA TYR A 32 8.91 3.99 -22.44
C TYR A 32 10.04 4.78 -23.13
N HIS A 33 9.86 5.06 -24.42
CA HIS A 33 10.79 5.88 -25.20
C HIS A 33 10.62 7.40 -25.02
N SER A 34 9.61 7.85 -24.27
CA SER A 34 9.37 9.27 -23.97
C SER A 34 9.75 9.58 -22.51
N PRO A 35 10.90 10.23 -22.28
CA PRO A 35 11.33 10.59 -20.92
C PRO A 35 10.33 11.50 -20.20
N LYS A 36 9.68 12.41 -20.93
CA LYS A 36 8.67 13.34 -20.38
C LYS A 36 7.47 12.57 -19.82
N THR A 37 6.99 11.55 -20.55
CA THR A 37 5.87 10.72 -20.09
C THR A 37 6.28 9.86 -18.90
N ALA A 38 7.50 9.30 -18.92
CA ALA A 38 8.03 8.52 -17.81
C ALA A 38 8.08 9.33 -16.51
N VAL A 39 8.56 10.58 -16.54
CA VAL A 39 8.60 11.46 -15.37
C VAL A 39 7.20 11.75 -14.79
N VAL A 40 6.20 11.99 -15.65
CA VAL A 40 4.82 12.21 -15.17
C VAL A 40 4.26 10.96 -14.49
N MET A 41 4.54 9.78 -15.04
CA MET A 41 4.09 8.52 -14.47
C MET A 41 4.82 8.21 -13.15
N LEU A 42 6.12 8.51 -13.03
CA LEU A 42 6.87 8.38 -11.78
C LEU A 42 6.28 9.26 -10.67
N ARG A 43 5.96 10.52 -10.95
CA ARG A 43 5.33 11.41 -9.97
C ARG A 43 3.98 10.89 -9.46
N LYS A 44 3.17 10.31 -10.35
CA LYS A 44 1.91 9.66 -9.92
C LYS A 44 2.17 8.45 -9.04
N LEU A 45 3.18 7.66 -9.40
CA LEU A 45 3.58 6.48 -8.63
C LEU A 45 4.08 6.86 -7.23
N GLU A 46 4.88 7.93 -7.11
CA GLU A 46 5.31 8.50 -5.82
C GLU A 46 4.11 8.94 -4.97
N GLY A 47 3.13 9.60 -5.58
CA GLY A 47 1.88 9.97 -4.90
C GLY A 47 1.14 8.75 -4.34
N TYR A 48 0.97 7.71 -5.15
CA TYR A 48 0.35 6.47 -4.67
C TYR A 48 1.16 5.81 -3.57
N ALA A 49 2.49 5.77 -3.67
CA ALA A 49 3.37 5.23 -2.63
C ALA A 49 3.16 5.94 -1.27
N ALA A 50 3.01 7.27 -1.28
CA ALA A 50 2.71 8.04 -0.08
C ALA A 50 1.34 7.69 0.52
N ASP A 51 0.31 7.51 -0.31
CA ASP A 51 -1.03 7.13 0.17
C ASP A 51 -1.05 5.72 0.77
N ILE A 52 -0.31 4.79 0.15
CA ILE A 52 -0.13 3.43 0.67
C ILE A 52 0.52 3.47 2.04
N HIS A 53 1.57 4.28 2.22
CA HIS A 53 2.26 4.41 3.49
C HIS A 53 1.33 4.91 4.61
N ARG A 54 0.52 5.94 4.33
CA ARG A 54 -0.48 6.44 5.29
C ARG A 54 -1.53 5.39 5.68
N LEU A 55 -1.95 4.57 4.72
CA LEU A 55 -2.88 3.47 4.99
C LEU A 55 -2.22 2.39 5.86
N GLN A 56 -0.93 2.10 5.66
CA GLN A 56 -0.17 1.18 6.50
C GLN A 56 -0.09 1.68 7.94
N GLU A 57 0.26 2.95 8.14
CA GLU A 57 0.33 3.57 9.47
C GLU A 57 -1.01 3.43 10.22
N ARG A 58 -2.14 3.77 9.57
CA ARG A 58 -3.48 3.62 10.18
C ARG A 58 -3.79 2.19 10.60
N VAL A 59 -3.35 1.19 9.84
CA VAL A 59 -3.59 -0.21 10.21
C VAL A 59 -2.71 -0.67 11.35
N VAL A 60 -1.47 -0.19 11.45
CA VAL A 60 -0.64 -0.40 12.64
C VAL A 60 -1.37 0.16 13.86
N ASP A 61 -1.83 1.42 13.81
CA ASP A 61 -2.53 2.06 14.93
C ASP A 61 -3.80 1.30 15.36
N LEU A 62 -4.61 0.86 14.38
CA LEU A 62 -5.81 0.06 14.62
C LEU A 62 -5.48 -1.30 15.26
N THR A 63 -4.40 -1.93 14.81
CA THR A 63 -3.96 -3.24 15.34
C THR A 63 -3.46 -3.11 16.78
N GLU A 64 -2.68 -2.07 17.07
CA GLU A 64 -2.20 -1.74 18.42
C GLU A 64 -3.35 -1.41 19.36
N SER A 65 -4.31 -0.60 18.91
CA SER A 65 -5.50 -0.24 19.69
C SER A 65 -6.33 -1.46 20.06
N LEU A 66 -6.52 -2.40 19.13
CA LEU A 66 -7.23 -3.64 19.43
C LEU A 66 -6.45 -4.52 20.41
N ARG A 67 -5.13 -4.64 20.26
CA ARG A 67 -4.31 -5.44 21.19
C ARG A 67 -4.53 -4.95 22.62
N GLN A 68 -4.49 -3.63 22.82
CA GLN A 68 -4.76 -3.01 24.12
C GLN A 68 -6.18 -3.28 24.65
N GLU A 69 -7.19 -3.34 23.78
CA GLU A 69 -8.56 -3.67 24.17
C GLU A 69 -8.71 -5.14 24.57
N ILE A 70 -8.00 -6.05 23.89
CA ILE A 70 -7.99 -7.48 24.21
C ILE A 70 -7.24 -7.78 25.52
N ASP A 71 -6.18 -7.02 25.80
CA ASP A 71 -5.34 -7.20 26.98
C ASP A 71 -5.95 -6.56 28.26
N ARG A 72 -7.09 -5.86 28.14
CA ARG A 72 -7.90 -5.36 29.27
C ARG A 72 -8.89 -6.42 29.77
#